data_AF-A0A382YZ62-F1
#
_entry.id   AF-A0A382YZ62-F1
#
_cell.length_a   1.000
_cell.length_b   1.000
_cell.length_c   1.000
_cell.angle_alpha   90.00
_cell.angle_beta   90.00
_cell.angle_gamma   90.00
#
_symmetry.space_group_name_H-M   'P 1'
#
loop_
_entity.id
_entity.type
_entity.pdbx_description
1 polymer ?
#
loop_
_entity_poly.entity_id
_entity_poly.type
_entity_poly.pdbx_seq_one_letter_code
_entity_poly.pdbx_strand_id
1 'polypeptide(L)'
;TFSEIMDNSSITTNTDNTSCYGSFQVSSDNFSTCVQMSSSPSISNSAKTFTFDPSDNLSYDNKYKIKLTTDTKDENGVSLESPYETSFNTFDNSLVAYYPFNGNAKDLTSNGRDFTVYDNTTLTNGKDNSSNSAYSFDGNGDYLETTNIPSFDNYTISLWAKPASSGTYEAMFSSYDDSGNGFQIDLDGSNFHIRKSSGGNIVLSTAQLEVWTFIAFTYDGTNSIGYINSVSDNESTGGTTEFNRFRIGRNRNGNTYFTG
;
A
#
# COMPACT_ATOMS: atom_id res chain seq x y z
N THR A 1 -5.83 12.21 -16.17
CA THR A 1 -5.63 13.44 -16.94
C THR A 1 -5.16 13.08 -18.33
N PHE A 2 -5.76 13.66 -19.37
CA PHE A 2 -5.36 13.50 -20.76
C PHE A 2 -4.18 14.42 -21.12
N SER A 3 -3.40 14.07 -22.14
CA SER A 3 -2.32 14.92 -22.68
C SER A 3 -2.87 16.14 -23.45
N GLU A 4 -4.06 16.01 -24.01
CA GLU A 4 -4.70 16.97 -24.90
C GLU A 4 -6.07 17.42 -24.36
N ILE A 5 -6.63 18.47 -24.97
CA ILE A 5 -7.96 18.97 -24.65
C ILE A 5 -8.98 18.02 -25.28
N MET A 6 -9.99 17.60 -24.52
CA MET A 6 -10.96 16.59 -24.96
C MET A 6 -12.27 17.22 -25.44
N ASP A 7 -12.95 16.56 -26.38
CA ASP A 7 -14.37 16.85 -26.65
C ASP A 7 -15.19 16.35 -25.46
N ASN A 8 -15.67 17.30 -24.66
CA ASN A 8 -16.44 17.06 -23.46
C ASN A 8 -17.68 16.18 -23.69
N SER A 9 -18.30 16.27 -24.87
CA SER A 9 -19.50 15.48 -25.18
C SER A 9 -19.18 14.01 -25.48
N SER A 10 -17.92 13.71 -25.81
CA SER A 10 -17.44 12.35 -26.07
C SER A 10 -17.13 11.56 -24.80
N ILE A 11 -16.96 12.25 -23.65
CA ILE A 11 -16.67 11.63 -22.35
C ILE A 11 -17.99 11.41 -21.59
N THR A 12 -18.49 10.18 -21.64
CA THR A 12 -19.81 9.79 -21.14
C THR A 12 -19.69 8.60 -20.19
N THR A 13 -20.70 8.41 -19.34
CA THR A 13 -20.78 7.29 -18.41
C THR A 13 -22.22 6.81 -18.26
N ASN A 14 -22.42 5.61 -17.71
CA ASN A 14 -23.74 5.04 -17.45
C ASN A 14 -24.25 5.49 -16.08
N THR A 15 -25.37 6.21 -16.06
CA THR A 15 -26.06 6.65 -14.84
C THR A 15 -27.34 5.87 -14.54
N ASP A 16 -27.73 4.94 -15.41
CA ASP A 16 -29.06 4.31 -15.40
C ASP A 16 -29.05 2.92 -14.76
N ASN A 17 -27.97 2.15 -14.95
CA ASN A 17 -27.88 0.75 -14.53
C ASN A 17 -26.42 0.25 -14.53
N THR A 18 -26.22 -1.07 -14.49
CA THR A 18 -24.90 -1.73 -14.45
C THR A 18 -24.45 -2.33 -15.79
N SER A 19 -25.12 -2.03 -16.89
CA SER A 19 -24.64 -2.44 -18.24
C SER A 19 -23.42 -1.61 -18.63
N CYS A 20 -22.46 -2.23 -19.32
CA CYS A 20 -21.26 -1.50 -19.76
C CYS A 20 -21.51 -0.70 -21.04
N TYR A 21 -21.85 0.57 -20.90
CA TYR A 21 -21.92 1.54 -22.00
C TYR A 21 -21.43 2.92 -21.56
N GLY A 22 -21.34 3.85 -22.52
CA GLY A 22 -20.62 5.10 -22.35
C GLY A 22 -19.13 4.91 -22.62
N SER A 23 -18.43 6.02 -22.82
CA SER A 23 -17.00 5.98 -23.17
C SER A 23 -16.10 5.74 -21.96
N PHE A 24 -16.52 6.10 -20.75
CA PHE A 24 -15.82 5.77 -19.50
C PHE A 24 -16.57 4.68 -18.72
N GLN A 25 -15.87 3.57 -18.47
CA GLN A 25 -16.42 2.37 -17.82
C GLN A 25 -15.51 1.95 -16.66
N VAL A 26 -16.12 1.53 -15.55
CA VAL A 26 -15.43 0.96 -14.39
C VAL A 26 -16.06 -0.39 -14.06
N SER A 27 -15.25 -1.43 -13.84
CA SER A 27 -15.75 -2.79 -13.61
C SER A 27 -14.81 -3.61 -12.73
N SER A 28 -15.37 -4.45 -11.86
CA SER A 28 -14.62 -5.45 -11.08
C SER A 28 -14.65 -6.86 -11.68
N ASP A 29 -15.37 -7.08 -12.79
CA ASP A 29 -15.65 -8.41 -13.36
C ASP A 29 -15.32 -8.53 -14.85
N ASN A 30 -14.29 -7.79 -15.29
CA ASN A 30 -13.85 -7.71 -16.68
C ASN A 30 -14.91 -7.19 -17.65
N PHE A 31 -15.68 -6.19 -17.21
CA PHE A 31 -16.73 -5.53 -17.99
C PHE A 31 -17.91 -6.47 -18.35
N SER A 32 -18.17 -7.48 -17.52
CA SER A 32 -19.43 -8.23 -17.58
C SER A 32 -20.57 -7.37 -17.01
N THR A 33 -20.26 -6.61 -15.95
CA THR A 33 -21.05 -5.51 -15.42
C THR A 33 -20.15 -4.29 -15.18
N CYS A 34 -20.77 -3.12 -15.14
CA CYS A 34 -20.10 -1.85 -14.87
C CYS A 34 -20.70 -1.16 -13.65
N VAL A 35 -19.86 -0.40 -12.95
CA VAL A 35 -20.26 0.49 -11.86
C VAL A 35 -21.14 1.59 -12.45
N GLN A 36 -22.33 1.75 -11.88
CA GLN A 36 -23.21 2.87 -12.18
C GLN A 36 -22.64 4.16 -11.57
N MET A 37 -22.65 5.26 -12.32
CA MET A 37 -22.26 6.58 -11.82
C MET A 37 -23.48 7.37 -11.33
N SER A 38 -23.27 8.25 -10.37
CA SER A 38 -24.33 9.09 -9.79
C SER A 38 -24.81 10.18 -10.75
N SER A 39 -23.96 10.61 -11.69
CA SER A 39 -24.22 11.70 -12.64
C SER A 39 -23.22 11.70 -13.79
N SER A 40 -23.43 12.61 -14.77
CA SER A 40 -22.42 12.91 -15.80
C SER A 40 -21.13 13.46 -15.17
N PRO A 41 -19.95 13.22 -15.79
CA PRO A 41 -18.69 13.66 -15.21
C PRO A 41 -18.59 15.18 -15.08
N SER A 42 -17.93 15.63 -14.02
CA SER A 42 -17.52 17.02 -13.88
C SER A 42 -16.17 17.25 -14.58
N ILE A 43 -15.99 18.45 -15.13
CA ILE A 43 -14.88 18.76 -16.04
C ILE A 43 -14.06 19.90 -15.46
N SER A 44 -12.74 19.74 -15.47
CA SER A 44 -11.79 20.82 -15.12
C SER A 44 -11.80 21.96 -16.15
N ASN A 45 -11.33 23.15 -15.76
CA ASN A 45 -11.22 24.31 -16.65
C ASN A 45 -10.32 24.08 -17.88
N SER A 46 -9.42 23.10 -17.84
CA SER A 46 -8.55 22.74 -18.97
C SER A 46 -9.16 21.69 -19.90
N ALA A 47 -10.32 21.12 -19.55
CA ALA A 47 -10.94 19.98 -20.24
C ALA A 47 -10.01 18.77 -20.47
N LYS A 48 -8.99 18.63 -19.60
CA LYS A 48 -8.06 17.48 -19.60
C LYS A 48 -8.29 16.52 -18.42
N THR A 49 -9.04 16.97 -17.42
CA THR A 49 -9.37 16.18 -16.23
C THR A 49 -10.88 16.11 -16.09
N PHE A 50 -11.37 14.89 -15.90
CA PHE A 50 -12.76 14.53 -15.68
C PHE A 50 -12.86 13.80 -14.35
N THR A 51 -13.88 14.12 -13.57
CA THR A 51 -14.14 13.49 -12.27
C THR A 51 -15.49 12.79 -12.33
N PHE A 52 -15.48 11.51 -11.97
CA PHE A 52 -16.64 10.62 -11.95
C PHE A 52 -16.91 10.21 -10.51
N ASP A 53 -18.18 10.06 -10.18
CA ASP A 53 -18.64 9.68 -8.84
C ASP A 53 -19.54 8.45 -8.95
N PRO A 54 -19.14 7.29 -8.43
CA PRO A 54 -19.99 6.10 -8.36
C PRO A 54 -21.31 6.38 -7.64
N SER A 55 -22.40 5.74 -8.05
CA SER A 55 -23.69 5.87 -7.36
C SER A 55 -23.69 5.29 -5.94
N ASP A 56 -22.82 4.31 -5.70
CA ASP A 56 -22.60 3.64 -4.41
C ASP A 56 -21.11 3.49 -4.14
N ASN A 57 -20.75 3.34 -2.86
CA ASN A 57 -19.37 3.04 -2.46
C ASN A 57 -18.88 1.77 -3.14
N LEU A 58 -17.69 1.84 -3.73
CA LEU A 58 -17.01 0.66 -4.26
C LEU A 58 -16.69 -0.32 -3.13
N SER A 59 -16.77 -1.62 -3.41
CA SER A 59 -16.39 -2.66 -2.46
C SER A 59 -14.92 -2.50 -2.08
N TYR A 60 -14.63 -2.61 -0.79
CA TYR A 60 -13.26 -2.61 -0.26
C TYR A 60 -12.48 -3.85 -0.70
N ASP A 61 -11.14 -3.75 -0.64
CA ASP A 61 -10.20 -4.83 -0.98
C ASP A 61 -10.50 -5.51 -2.33
N ASN A 62 -10.82 -4.68 -3.34
CA ASN A 62 -11.24 -5.16 -4.64
C ASN A 62 -10.52 -4.43 -5.77
N LYS A 63 -10.23 -5.16 -6.84
CA LYS A 63 -9.59 -4.62 -8.03
C LYS A 63 -10.65 -4.17 -9.04
N TYR A 64 -10.59 -2.91 -9.43
CA TYR A 64 -11.41 -2.33 -10.48
C TYR A 64 -10.57 -2.02 -11.71
N LYS A 65 -11.10 -2.36 -12.88
CA LYS A 65 -10.59 -1.93 -14.18
C LYS A 65 -11.34 -0.69 -14.63
N ILE A 66 -10.61 0.22 -15.24
CA ILE A 66 -11.13 1.38 -15.95
C ILE A 66 -10.92 1.13 -17.44
N LYS A 67 -11.90 1.46 -18.26
CA LYS A 67 -11.82 1.48 -19.71
C LYS A 67 -12.31 2.80 -20.26
N LEU A 68 -11.51 3.38 -21.14
CA LEU A 68 -11.92 4.42 -22.08
C LEU A 68 -12.10 3.78 -23.46
N THR A 69 -13.30 3.87 -24.04
CA THR A 69 -13.58 3.32 -25.38
C THR A 69 -13.08 4.25 -26.49
N THR A 70 -13.09 3.75 -27.74
CA THR A 70 -12.77 4.54 -28.95
C THR A 70 -13.78 5.65 -29.25
N ASP A 71 -14.89 5.73 -28.52
CA ASP A 71 -15.83 6.85 -28.64
C ASP A 71 -15.30 8.13 -27.98
N THR A 72 -14.25 8.01 -27.15
CA THR A 72 -13.50 9.13 -26.57
C THR A 72 -12.76 9.90 -27.65
N LYS A 73 -12.95 11.23 -27.72
CA LYS A 73 -12.39 12.11 -28.75
C LYS A 73 -11.68 13.34 -28.19
N ASP A 74 -10.66 13.82 -28.89
CA ASP A 74 -10.06 15.14 -28.65
C ASP A 74 -10.98 16.28 -29.13
N GLU A 75 -10.58 17.54 -28.89
CA GLU A 75 -11.34 18.73 -29.34
C GLU A 75 -11.50 18.85 -30.86
N ASN A 76 -10.68 18.14 -31.64
CA ASN A 76 -10.75 18.10 -33.11
C ASN A 76 -11.63 16.94 -33.62
N GLY A 77 -12.20 16.13 -32.72
CA GLY A 77 -13.06 14.99 -33.05
C GLY A 77 -12.31 13.71 -33.41
N VAL A 78 -11.00 13.63 -33.13
CA VAL A 78 -10.16 12.46 -33.35
C VAL A 78 -10.36 11.46 -32.20
N SER A 79 -10.78 10.24 -32.55
CA SER A 79 -10.97 9.14 -31.60
C SER A 79 -9.66 8.52 -31.13
N LEU A 80 -9.68 7.86 -29.97
CA LEU A 80 -8.61 6.92 -29.58
C LEU A 80 -8.46 5.81 -30.63
N GLU A 81 -7.22 5.45 -30.97
CA GLU A 81 -6.93 4.36 -31.92
C GLU A 81 -7.38 2.98 -31.40
N SER A 82 -7.36 2.80 -30.07
CA SER A 82 -7.81 1.59 -29.39
C SER A 82 -8.31 1.94 -27.98
N PRO A 83 -9.13 1.08 -27.34
CA PRO A 83 -9.55 1.30 -25.97
C PRO A 83 -8.34 1.38 -25.02
N TYR A 84 -8.36 2.36 -24.13
CA TYR A 84 -7.36 2.46 -23.06
C TYR A 84 -7.90 1.77 -21.81
N GLU A 85 -7.18 0.77 -21.30
CA GLU A 85 -7.50 0.09 -20.05
C GLU A 85 -6.43 0.32 -18.98
N THR A 86 -6.88 0.54 -17.75
CA THR A 86 -6.02 0.57 -16.56
C THR A 86 -6.76 -0.04 -15.36
N SER A 87 -6.13 -0.12 -14.20
CA SER A 87 -6.78 -0.64 -13.00
C SER A 87 -6.31 0.04 -11.73
N PHE A 88 -7.17 0.03 -10.72
CA PHE A 88 -6.85 0.45 -9.36
C PHE A 88 -7.40 -0.58 -8.37
N ASN A 89 -6.90 -0.55 -7.13
CA ASN A 89 -7.44 -1.35 -6.03
C ASN A 89 -8.09 -0.40 -5.02
N THR A 90 -9.25 -0.77 -4.50
CA THR A 90 -9.76 -0.22 -3.26
C THR A 90 -9.04 -0.88 -2.09
N PHE A 91 -8.97 -0.21 -0.95
CA PHE A 91 -8.39 -0.75 0.28
C PHE A 91 -9.46 -0.90 1.35
N ASP A 92 -9.18 -1.69 2.40
CA ASP A 92 -10.08 -1.83 3.53
C ASP A 92 -10.08 -0.56 4.40
N ASN A 93 -11.24 0.07 4.54
CA ASN A 93 -11.41 1.27 5.36
C ASN A 93 -11.28 1.01 6.86
N SER A 94 -11.16 -0.26 7.29
CA SER A 94 -10.80 -0.62 8.66
C SER A 94 -9.30 -0.47 8.96
N LEU A 95 -8.47 -0.28 7.93
CA LEU A 95 -7.03 -0.13 8.10
C LEU A 95 -6.70 1.14 8.89
N VAL A 96 -5.80 0.98 9.87
CA VAL A 96 -5.27 2.10 10.67
C VAL A 96 -4.24 2.92 9.88
N ALA A 97 -3.57 2.28 8.92
CA ALA A 97 -2.67 2.93 7.97
C ALA A 97 -2.50 2.05 6.71
N TYR A 98 -2.33 2.69 5.55
CA TYR A 98 -2.11 1.99 4.28
C TYR A 98 -1.17 2.79 3.37
N TYR A 99 -0.01 2.21 3.07
CA TYR A 99 1.05 2.84 2.27
C TYR A 99 1.34 2.02 1.02
N PRO A 100 0.65 2.28 -0.11
CA PRO A 100 0.99 1.65 -1.39
C PRO A 100 2.23 2.27 -2.05
N PHE A 101 2.78 3.33 -1.44
CA PHE A 101 3.96 4.07 -1.89
C PHE A 101 3.91 4.60 -3.32
N ASN A 102 2.72 4.86 -3.89
CA ASN A 102 2.48 5.35 -5.26
C ASN A 102 3.09 6.75 -5.53
N GLY A 103 4.42 6.84 -5.60
CA GLY A 103 5.18 8.07 -5.80
C GLY A 103 5.37 8.93 -4.55
N ASN A 104 4.93 8.49 -3.37
CA ASN A 104 5.04 9.25 -2.12
C ASN A 104 4.88 8.36 -0.88
N ALA A 105 5.13 8.89 0.32
CA ALA A 105 5.01 8.17 1.59
C ALA A 105 3.70 8.45 2.35
N LYS A 106 2.61 8.76 1.64
CA LYS A 106 1.33 9.13 2.27
C LYS A 106 0.53 7.93 2.72
N ASP A 107 -0.15 8.09 3.85
CA ASP A 107 -1.18 7.18 4.32
C ASP A 107 -2.47 7.45 3.54
N LEU A 108 -3.01 6.44 2.85
CA LEU A 108 -4.26 6.58 2.11
C LEU A 108 -5.50 6.38 2.98
N THR A 109 -5.36 5.98 4.24
CA THR A 109 -6.49 5.90 5.17
C THR A 109 -6.92 7.29 5.64
N SER A 110 -8.11 7.36 6.24
CA SER A 110 -8.62 8.59 6.85
C SER A 110 -7.85 9.03 8.10
N ASN A 111 -6.92 8.21 8.61
CA ASN A 111 -6.12 8.54 9.80
C ASN A 111 -4.97 9.52 9.50
N GLY A 112 -4.59 9.69 8.22
CA GLY A 112 -3.61 10.69 7.80
C GLY A 112 -2.23 10.51 8.44
N ARG A 113 -1.79 9.27 8.66
CA ARG A 113 -0.51 8.94 9.29
C ARG A 113 0.65 9.02 8.29
N ASP A 114 0.73 10.10 7.53
CA ASP A 114 1.78 10.29 6.51
C ASP A 114 3.18 10.09 7.12
N PHE A 115 4.03 9.34 6.41
CA PHE A 115 5.42 9.20 6.78
C PHE A 115 6.21 10.44 6.36
N THR A 116 7.13 10.87 7.23
CA THR A 116 8.25 11.72 6.84
C THR A 116 9.38 10.84 6.31
N VAL A 117 9.95 11.22 5.16
CA VAL A 117 11.11 10.56 4.55
C VAL A 117 12.38 11.21 5.10
N TYR A 118 13.28 10.41 5.65
CA TYR A 118 14.55 10.89 6.21
C TYR A 118 15.74 10.56 5.32
N ASP A 119 16.78 11.37 5.46
CA ASP A 119 18.03 11.29 4.70
C ASP A 119 17.82 11.31 3.17
N ASN A 120 18.56 10.50 2.42
CA ASN A 120 18.45 10.36 0.97
C ASN A 120 17.62 9.13 0.56
N THR A 121 16.72 8.64 1.41
CA THR A 121 15.84 7.51 1.08
C THR A 121 15.07 7.81 -0.21
N THR A 122 15.17 6.93 -1.21
CA THR A 122 14.56 7.14 -2.54
C THR A 122 13.49 6.11 -2.88
N LEU A 123 12.55 6.53 -3.73
CA LEU A 123 11.57 5.63 -4.33
C LEU A 123 12.23 4.70 -5.36
N THR A 124 11.74 3.48 -5.44
CA THR A 124 12.18 2.44 -6.38
C THR A 124 10.99 1.63 -6.89
N ASN A 125 11.25 0.64 -7.73
CA ASN A 125 10.23 -0.28 -8.22
C ASN A 125 9.81 -1.25 -7.11
N GLY A 126 8.50 -1.42 -6.91
CA GLY A 126 7.97 -2.37 -5.94
C GLY A 126 7.94 -3.83 -6.42
N LYS A 127 7.32 -4.68 -5.60
CA LYS A 127 7.25 -6.14 -5.79
C LYS A 127 6.74 -6.62 -7.15
N ASP A 128 5.91 -5.82 -7.79
CA ASP A 128 5.24 -6.10 -9.06
C ASP A 128 5.89 -5.35 -10.24
N ASN A 129 7.09 -4.80 -10.02
CA ASN A 129 7.80 -3.90 -10.93
C ASN A 129 7.07 -2.59 -11.25
N SER A 130 6.03 -2.23 -10.48
CA SER A 130 5.43 -0.91 -10.57
C SER A 130 6.45 0.15 -10.16
N SER A 131 6.60 1.20 -10.97
CA SER A 131 7.58 2.26 -10.70
C SER A 131 7.15 3.13 -9.53
N ASN A 132 8.12 3.52 -8.69
CA ASN A 132 7.90 4.34 -7.50
C ASN A 132 6.78 3.78 -6.63
N SER A 133 6.86 2.50 -6.24
CA SER A 133 5.90 1.83 -5.36
C SER A 133 6.56 1.11 -4.19
N ALA A 134 7.83 1.40 -3.94
CA ALA A 134 8.60 1.00 -2.77
C ALA A 134 9.68 2.06 -2.47
N TYR A 135 10.28 2.00 -1.28
CA TYR A 135 11.47 2.78 -0.93
C TYR A 135 12.68 1.85 -0.85
N SER A 136 13.83 2.34 -1.31
CA SER A 136 15.12 1.67 -1.16
C SER A 136 15.87 2.27 0.02
N PHE A 137 16.49 1.41 0.82
CA PHE A 137 17.25 1.76 2.01
C PHE A 137 18.69 1.25 1.83
N ASP A 138 19.67 2.13 1.97
CA ASP A 138 21.08 1.82 1.74
C ASP A 138 21.83 1.24 2.97
N GLY A 139 21.11 1.03 4.08
CA GLY A 139 21.69 0.57 5.34
C GLY A 139 22.34 1.66 6.18
N ASN A 140 22.21 2.93 5.80
CA ASN A 140 22.87 4.05 6.47
C ASN A 140 21.99 5.32 6.47
N GLY A 141 21.27 5.57 7.57
CA GLY A 141 20.56 6.84 7.76
C GLY A 141 19.17 6.89 7.13
N ASP A 142 18.89 6.03 6.15
CA ASP A 142 17.60 5.92 5.46
C ASP A 142 16.49 5.32 6.35
N TYR A 143 15.37 6.04 6.51
CA TYR A 143 14.15 5.51 7.14
C TYR A 143 12.92 6.39 6.85
N LEU A 144 11.74 5.83 7.09
CA LEU A 144 10.46 6.52 7.09
C LEU A 144 9.90 6.52 8.51
N GLU A 145 9.30 7.63 8.97
CA GLU A 145 8.71 7.68 10.32
C GLU A 145 7.48 8.59 10.39
N THR A 146 6.51 8.12 11.18
CA THR A 146 5.37 8.91 11.66
C THR A 146 5.18 8.61 13.15
N THR A 147 4.89 9.64 13.94
CA THR A 147 4.86 9.56 15.41
C THR A 147 3.44 9.71 15.95
N ASN A 148 3.26 9.68 17.27
CA ASN A 148 1.96 9.79 17.94
C ASN A 148 0.98 8.66 17.54
N ILE A 149 1.53 7.47 17.35
CA ILE A 149 0.72 6.27 17.14
C ILE A 149 0.17 5.81 18.49
N PRO A 150 -1.15 5.58 18.62
CA PRO A 150 -1.73 5.07 19.86
C PRO A 150 -1.40 3.59 20.06
N SER A 151 -1.56 3.10 21.29
CA SER A 151 -1.54 1.66 21.57
C SER A 151 -2.70 0.93 20.90
N PHE A 152 -2.49 -0.35 20.58
CA PHE A 152 -3.51 -1.23 20.01
C PHE A 152 -3.59 -2.53 20.82
N ASP A 153 -4.80 -2.93 21.21
CA ASP A 153 -5.03 -4.14 22.00
C ASP A 153 -4.85 -5.43 21.18
N ASN A 154 -5.08 -5.33 19.87
CA ASN A 154 -4.85 -6.36 18.87
C ASN A 154 -4.53 -5.66 17.55
N TYR A 155 -3.79 -6.34 16.67
CA TYR A 155 -3.39 -5.77 15.40
C TYR A 155 -2.89 -6.84 14.44
N THR A 156 -2.88 -6.47 13.16
CA THR A 156 -2.14 -7.15 12.11
C THR A 156 -1.27 -6.13 11.39
N ILE A 157 0.02 -6.40 11.28
CA ILE A 157 0.92 -5.67 10.38
C ILE A 157 1.29 -6.60 9.23
N SER A 158 1.24 -6.10 8.00
CA SER A 158 1.72 -6.82 6.83
C SER A 158 2.53 -5.91 5.93
N LEU A 159 3.60 -6.45 5.36
CA LEU A 159 4.50 -5.72 4.47
C LEU A 159 5.18 -6.67 3.48
N TRP A 160 5.68 -6.08 2.40
CA TRP A 160 6.64 -6.72 1.52
C TRP A 160 8.02 -6.13 1.78
N ALA A 161 9.04 -6.97 1.84
CA ALA A 161 10.43 -6.54 2.00
C ALA A 161 11.34 -7.32 1.04
N LYS A 162 12.42 -6.69 0.60
CA LYS A 162 13.45 -7.29 -0.25
C LYS A 162 14.83 -7.01 0.38
N PRO A 163 15.26 -7.80 1.37
CA PRO A 163 16.52 -7.53 2.06
C PRO A 163 17.73 -7.70 1.14
N ALA A 164 18.68 -6.77 1.19
CA ALA A 164 20.00 -6.88 0.56
C ALA A 164 21.06 -7.46 1.52
N SER A 165 20.78 -7.41 2.83
CA SER A 165 21.57 -8.02 3.89
C SER A 165 20.67 -8.71 4.92
N SER A 166 21.27 -9.55 5.76
CA SER A 166 20.59 -10.26 6.84
C SER A 166 21.20 -9.91 8.21
N GLY A 167 21.67 -8.67 8.34
CA GLY A 167 22.35 -8.21 9.55
C GLY A 167 21.44 -8.22 10.76
N THR A 168 22.02 -8.43 11.93
CA THR A 168 21.27 -8.48 13.18
C THR A 168 20.65 -7.12 13.51
N TYR A 169 19.35 -7.14 13.79
CA TYR A 169 18.51 -5.98 14.09
C TYR A 169 18.25 -5.02 12.92
N GLU A 170 18.52 -5.42 11.68
CA GLU A 170 18.12 -4.67 10.49
C GLU A 170 16.60 -4.74 10.33
N ALA A 171 15.90 -3.70 10.79
CA ALA A 171 14.46 -3.71 10.94
C ALA A 171 13.73 -3.08 9.76
N MET A 172 12.89 -3.86 9.09
CA MET A 172 11.97 -3.35 8.08
C MET A 172 10.82 -2.56 8.70
N PHE A 173 10.40 -2.93 9.92
CA PHE A 173 9.37 -2.19 10.66
C PHE A 173 9.70 -2.15 12.15
N SER A 174 9.43 -1.03 12.81
CA SER A 174 9.45 -0.91 14.27
C SER A 174 8.33 -0.02 14.81
N SER A 175 7.79 -0.39 15.98
CA SER A 175 6.63 0.29 16.59
C SER A 175 6.97 1.33 17.66
N TYR A 176 8.25 1.41 18.05
CA TYR A 176 8.71 2.24 19.16
C TYR A 176 10.13 2.78 18.91
N ASP A 177 10.58 3.73 19.73
CA ASP A 177 11.96 4.27 19.74
C ASP A 177 12.79 3.83 20.95
N ASP A 178 12.37 2.77 21.63
CA ASP A 178 13.06 2.19 22.78
C ASP A 178 13.06 0.67 22.61
N SER A 179 14.24 0.05 22.74
CA SER A 179 14.38 -1.40 22.62
C SER A 179 13.59 -2.20 23.66
N GLY A 180 13.27 -1.59 24.80
CA GLY A 180 12.50 -2.16 25.89
C GLY A 180 10.98 -2.14 25.69
N ASN A 181 10.45 -1.49 24.64
CA ASN A 181 9.02 -1.35 24.42
C ASN A 181 8.61 -1.73 22.99
N GLY A 182 7.35 -2.13 22.79
CA GLY A 182 6.81 -2.45 21.46
C GLY A 182 7.49 -3.65 20.78
N PHE A 183 7.54 -3.65 19.45
CA PHE A 183 8.17 -4.70 18.66
C PHE A 183 8.83 -4.19 17.38
N GLN A 184 9.59 -5.07 16.73
CA GLN A 184 10.10 -4.86 15.37
C GLN A 184 10.04 -6.14 14.56
N ILE A 185 9.87 -5.97 13.25
CA ILE A 185 10.08 -7.02 12.25
C ILE A 185 11.46 -6.75 11.66
N ASP A 186 12.39 -7.66 11.90
CA ASP A 186 13.79 -7.48 11.55
C ASP A 186 14.46 -8.77 11.08
N LEU A 187 15.77 -8.68 10.86
CA LEU A 187 16.64 -9.80 10.57
C LEU A 187 17.51 -10.16 11.78
N ASP A 188 17.82 -11.45 11.91
CA ASP A 188 18.86 -11.95 12.80
C ASP A 188 19.71 -13.02 12.10
N GLY A 189 20.92 -12.64 11.66
CA GLY A 189 21.85 -13.55 11.01
C GLY A 189 21.37 -14.03 9.64
N SER A 190 20.37 -14.90 9.59
CA SER A 190 19.77 -15.42 8.35
C SER A 190 18.25 -15.44 8.35
N ASN A 191 17.58 -15.27 9.49
CA ASN A 191 16.14 -15.45 9.60
C ASN A 191 15.42 -14.11 9.75
N PHE A 192 14.19 -14.04 9.24
CA PHE A 192 13.26 -13.00 9.66
C PHE A 192 12.84 -13.24 11.10
N HIS A 193 12.68 -12.17 11.85
CA HIS A 193 12.34 -12.20 13.27
C HIS A 193 11.22 -11.19 13.56
N ILE A 194 10.29 -11.59 14.45
CA ILE A 194 9.40 -10.65 15.13
C ILE A 194 9.91 -10.56 16.56
N ARG A 195 10.59 -9.45 16.87
CA ARG A 195 11.15 -9.21 18.20
C ARG A 195 10.22 -8.34 19.01
N LYS A 196 9.75 -8.88 20.12
CA LYS A 196 8.80 -8.22 21.01
C LYS A 196 9.49 -7.86 22.32
N SER A 197 9.13 -6.74 22.93
CA SER A 197 9.58 -6.40 24.30
C SER A 197 9.09 -7.40 25.34
N SER A 198 7.94 -8.01 25.10
CA SER A 198 7.27 -8.99 25.98
C SER A 198 6.69 -10.16 25.20
N GLY A 199 6.52 -11.30 25.88
CA GLY A 199 5.89 -12.49 25.29
C GLY A 199 6.78 -13.25 24.30
N GLY A 200 8.10 -13.23 24.48
CA GLY A 200 9.05 -14.00 23.64
C GLY A 200 9.17 -13.50 22.20
N ASN A 201 10.25 -13.88 21.52
CA ASN A 201 10.45 -13.56 20.09
C ASN A 201 9.90 -14.67 19.21
N ILE A 202 9.50 -14.34 17.98
CA ILE A 202 9.18 -15.33 16.94
C ILE A 202 10.32 -15.34 15.93
N VAL A 203 10.89 -16.52 15.70
CA VAL A 203 11.83 -16.77 14.61
C VAL A 203 11.01 -17.29 13.43
N LEU A 204 11.13 -16.63 12.29
CA LEU A 204 10.49 -17.03 11.04
C LEU A 204 11.53 -17.69 10.12
N SER A 205 11.08 -18.08 8.94
CA SER A 205 11.90 -18.68 7.89
C SER A 205 13.10 -17.80 7.51
N THR A 206 14.11 -18.47 6.96
CA THR A 206 15.31 -17.84 6.45
C THR A 206 14.99 -16.83 5.34
N ALA A 207 15.58 -15.64 5.45
CA ALA A 207 15.45 -14.58 4.47
C ALA A 207 16.22 -14.95 3.19
N GLN A 208 15.53 -14.83 2.05
CA GLN A 208 16.17 -14.87 0.75
C GLN A 208 16.57 -13.44 0.36
N LEU A 209 17.87 -13.18 0.30
CA LEU A 209 18.37 -11.87 -0.11
C LEU A 209 17.99 -11.59 -1.56
N GLU A 210 17.75 -10.32 -1.87
CA GLU A 210 17.33 -9.85 -3.19
C GLU A 210 16.00 -10.44 -3.70
N VAL A 211 15.17 -10.99 -2.80
CA VAL A 211 13.85 -11.54 -3.14
C VAL A 211 12.76 -10.86 -2.33
N TRP A 212 11.73 -10.36 -3.02
CA TRP A 212 10.53 -9.83 -2.37
C TRP A 212 9.83 -10.94 -1.58
N THR A 213 9.72 -10.75 -0.27
CA THR A 213 9.07 -11.66 0.67
C THR A 213 7.90 -10.94 1.32
N PHE A 214 6.75 -11.61 1.37
CA PHE A 214 5.60 -11.12 2.14
C PHE A 214 5.72 -11.58 3.59
N ILE A 215 5.55 -10.66 4.52
CA ILE A 215 5.62 -10.92 5.95
C ILE A 215 4.38 -10.34 6.61
N ALA A 216 3.74 -11.12 7.46
CA ALA A 216 2.67 -10.61 8.33
C ALA A 216 2.91 -11.03 9.78
N PHE A 217 2.51 -10.15 10.69
CA PHE A 217 2.53 -10.38 12.13
C PHE A 217 1.16 -10.02 12.69
N THR A 218 0.51 -10.99 13.34
CA THR A 218 -0.77 -10.82 14.01
C THR A 218 -0.59 -10.92 15.53
N TYR A 219 -1.35 -10.13 16.27
CA TYR A 219 -1.52 -10.26 17.71
C TYR A 219 -3.01 -10.11 18.05
N ASP A 220 -3.59 -11.13 18.69
CA ASP A 220 -5.02 -11.18 19.03
C ASP A 220 -5.36 -10.66 20.44
N GLY A 221 -4.39 -10.07 21.14
CA GLY A 221 -4.47 -9.71 22.56
C GLY A 221 -3.92 -10.79 23.50
N THR A 222 -3.74 -12.02 23.01
CA THR A 222 -3.20 -13.15 23.79
C THR A 222 -2.01 -13.81 23.10
N ASN A 223 -2.11 -14.10 21.80
CA ASN A 223 -1.14 -14.86 21.02
C ASN A 223 -0.65 -14.05 19.82
N SER A 224 0.58 -14.32 19.44
CA SER A 224 1.27 -13.75 18.29
C SER A 224 1.52 -14.82 17.23
N ILE A 225 1.25 -14.52 15.96
CA ILE A 225 1.58 -15.42 14.84
C ILE A 225 2.33 -14.63 13.76
N GLY A 226 3.41 -15.20 13.27
CA GLY A 226 4.14 -14.70 12.11
C GLY A 226 3.90 -15.56 10.87
N TYR A 227 3.82 -14.90 9.72
CA TYR A 227 3.55 -15.52 8.42
C TYR A 227 4.62 -15.10 7.41
N ILE A 228 5.05 -16.04 6.58
CA ILE A 228 5.90 -15.81 5.41
C ILE A 228 5.17 -16.30 4.16
N ASN A 229 5.05 -15.44 3.15
CA ASN A 229 4.39 -15.76 1.87
C ASN A 229 2.99 -16.39 2.05
N SER A 230 2.20 -15.83 2.97
CA SER A 230 0.82 -16.21 3.29
C SER A 230 0.65 -17.60 3.95
N VAL A 231 1.74 -18.22 4.40
CA VAL A 231 1.71 -19.44 5.20
C VAL A 231 2.07 -19.09 6.64
N SER A 232 1.31 -19.60 7.61
CA SER A 232 1.68 -19.49 9.03
C SER A 232 3.02 -20.17 9.23
N ASP A 233 3.99 -19.41 9.70
CA ASP A 233 5.36 -19.90 9.86
C ASP A 233 5.57 -20.36 11.30
N ASN A 234 5.36 -19.46 12.26
CA ASN A 234 5.52 -19.75 13.68
C ASN A 234 4.58 -18.92 14.57
N GLU A 235 4.33 -19.42 15.76
CA GLU A 235 3.48 -18.81 16.78
C GLU A 235 4.19 -18.69 18.13
N SER A 236 3.74 -17.75 18.95
CA SER A 236 4.26 -17.52 20.29
C SER A 236 3.17 -16.90 21.18
N THR A 237 3.15 -17.27 22.46
CA THR A 237 2.22 -16.68 23.43
C THR A 237 2.64 -15.27 23.82
N GLY A 238 1.67 -14.41 24.10
CA GLY A 238 1.90 -13.02 24.47
C GLY A 238 2.25 -12.12 23.29
N GLY A 239 2.31 -10.83 23.60
CA GLY A 239 2.59 -9.77 22.65
C GLY A 239 2.91 -8.48 23.38
N THR A 240 2.80 -7.38 22.66
CA THR A 240 2.90 -6.02 23.19
C THR A 240 1.81 -5.18 22.53
N THR A 241 1.21 -4.28 23.29
CA THR A 241 0.23 -3.29 22.81
C THR A 241 0.87 -1.92 22.57
N GLU A 242 2.19 -1.83 22.76
CA GLU A 242 2.91 -0.57 22.84
C GLU A 242 3.35 -0.08 21.47
N PHE A 243 2.83 1.08 21.11
CA PHE A 243 3.25 1.85 19.95
C PHE A 243 3.43 3.29 20.38
N ASN A 244 4.39 3.96 19.78
CA ASN A 244 4.42 5.43 19.75
C ASN A 244 4.72 5.98 18.35
N ARG A 245 5.11 5.10 17.42
CA ARG A 245 5.42 5.42 16.04
C ARG A 245 5.17 4.23 15.13
N PHE A 246 5.05 4.52 13.86
CA PHE A 246 5.40 3.57 12.82
C PHE A 246 6.72 4.03 12.23
N ARG A 247 7.65 3.09 12.07
CA ARG A 247 8.93 3.37 11.44
C ARG A 247 9.29 2.22 10.51
N ILE A 248 9.78 2.56 9.33
CA ILE A 248 10.27 1.61 8.32
C ILE A 248 11.73 1.93 8.06
N GLY A 249 12.59 0.92 8.06
CA GLY A 249 14.01 1.06 7.70
C GLY A 249 14.98 1.32 8.84
N ARG A 250 14.52 1.38 10.10
CA ARG A 250 15.38 1.57 11.28
C ARG A 250 14.80 0.89 12.51
N ASN A 251 15.67 0.30 13.32
CA ASN A 251 15.27 -0.46 14.51
C ASN A 251 14.75 0.43 15.64
N ARG A 252 14.14 -0.20 16.67
CA ARG A 252 13.58 0.53 17.82
C ARG A 252 14.64 1.34 18.57
N ASN A 253 15.80 0.74 18.80
CA ASN A 253 16.93 1.39 19.48
C ASN A 253 17.53 2.56 18.69
N GLY A 254 17.14 2.74 17.43
CA GLY A 254 17.56 3.85 16.58
C GLY A 254 19.02 3.79 16.10
N ASN A 255 19.71 2.66 16.25
CA ASN A 255 21.14 2.54 15.93
C ASN A 255 21.45 1.61 14.75
N THR A 256 20.46 0.88 14.24
CA THR A 256 20.61 -0.03 13.10
C THR A 256 19.59 0.31 12.02
N TYR A 257 20.04 0.32 10.77
CA TYR A 257 19.24 0.62 9.59
C TYR A 257 19.07 -0.63 8.74
N PHE A 258 17.97 -0.71 8.01
CA PHE A 258 17.70 -1.77 7.05
C PHE A 258 18.41 -1.50 5.73
N THR A 259 18.85 -2.57 5.05
CA THR A 259 19.40 -2.49 3.69
C THR A 259 18.53 -3.34 2.77
N GLY A 260 17.92 -2.73 1.74
CA GLY A 260 17.03 -3.44 0.80
C GLY A 260 16.12 -2.54 -0.04
#